data_AF-A0A7D3QE63-F1
#
_entry.id   AF-A0A7D3QE63-F1
#
_cell.length_a   1.000
_cell.length_b   1.000
_cell.length_c   1.000
_cell.angle_alpha   90.00
_cell.angle_beta   90.00
_cell.angle_gamma   90.00
#
_symmetry.space_group_name_H-M   'P 1'
#
loop_
_entity.id
_entity.type
_entity.pdbx_description
1 polymer ?
#
loop_
_entity_poly.entity_id
_entity_poly.type
_entity_poly.pdbx_seq_one_letter_code
_entity_poly.pdbx_strand_id
1 'polypeptide(L)' 'DSDGKLSPKPESWLPFSAGRRVCLGEGVAKPELFLVFATLFQKFKFKLPPGKVGNLEEDPDYYGAMPKKYDIMIEERY' A
#
# COMPACT_ATOMS: atom_id res chain seq x y z
N ASP A 1 -3.36 21.29 -5.06
CA ASP A 1 -3.53 22.72 -5.41
C ASP A 1 -2.55 23.53 -4.57
N SER A 2 -2.09 24.68 -5.08
CA SER A 2 -1.32 25.71 -4.37
C SER A 2 -1.92 26.12 -3.02
N ASP A 3 -3.22 25.90 -2.82
CA ASP A 3 -3.94 26.17 -1.58
C ASP A 3 -3.93 25.02 -0.56
N GLY A 4 -3.15 23.94 -0.79
CA GLY A 4 -3.09 22.78 0.10
C GLY A 4 -4.40 21.96 0.16
N LYS A 5 -5.38 22.30 -0.68
CA LYS A 5 -6.65 21.58 -0.76
C LYS A 5 -6.45 20.20 -1.36
N LEU A 6 -6.94 19.19 -0.63
CA LEU A 6 -7.00 17.81 -1.14
C LEU A 6 -7.93 17.77 -2.35
N SER A 7 -7.43 17.29 -3.47
CA SER A 7 -8.27 17.04 -4.65
C SER A 7 -9.34 16.00 -4.29
N PRO A 8 -10.57 16.13 -4.82
CA PRO A 8 -11.56 15.07 -4.73
C PRO A 8 -10.96 13.73 -5.18
N LYS A 9 -11.41 12.63 -4.55
CA LYS A 9 -11.05 11.28 -4.99
C LYS A 9 -11.44 11.15 -6.48
N PRO A 10 -10.49 10.79 -7.38
CA PRO A 10 -10.81 10.64 -8.79
C PRO A 10 -11.80 9.50 -9.01
N GLU A 11 -12.71 9.65 -9.96
CA GLU A 11 -13.74 8.63 -10.27
C GLU A 11 -13.13 7.29 -10.71
N SER A 12 -11.92 7.31 -11.27
CA SER A 12 -11.16 6.12 -11.65
C SER A 12 -10.56 5.33 -10.46
N TRP A 13 -10.62 5.86 -9.24
CA TRP A 13 -10.10 5.17 -8.05
C TRP A 13 -11.10 4.13 -7.52
N LEU A 14 -11.03 2.92 -8.09
CA LEU A 14 -11.95 1.81 -7.80
C LEU A 14 -11.24 0.51 -7.33
N PRO A 15 -10.30 0.55 -6.36
CA PRO A 15 -9.60 -0.67 -5.90
C PRO A 15 -10.53 -1.68 -5.21
N PHE A 16 -11.72 -1.26 -4.78
CA PHE A 16 -12.75 -2.09 -4.15
C PHE A 16 -13.96 -2.33 -5.07
N SER A 17 -13.83 -2.10 -6.38
CA SER A 17 -14.92 -2.11 -7.36
C SER A 17 -15.94 -0.98 -7.12
N ALA A 18 -17.15 -1.10 -7.68
CA ALA A 18 -18.23 -0.12 -7.60
C ALA A 18 -19.63 -0.77 -7.63
N GLY A 19 -20.65 0.00 -7.24
CA GLY A 19 -22.07 -0.39 -7.35
C GLY A 19 -22.49 -1.49 -6.38
N ARG A 20 -23.49 -2.31 -6.77
CA ARG A 20 -24.10 -3.36 -5.91
C ARG A 20 -23.13 -4.47 -5.48
N ARG A 21 -21.96 -4.56 -6.11
CA ARG A 21 -20.92 -5.56 -5.84
C ARG A 21 -19.61 -4.92 -5.35
N VAL A 22 -19.67 -3.67 -4.89
CA VAL A 22 -18.54 -3.06 -4.16
C VAL A 22 -18.10 -3.97 -3.02
N CYS A 23 -16.80 -4.08 -2.78
CA CYS A 23 -16.26 -4.94 -1.74
C CYS A 23 -16.86 -4.54 -0.39
N LEU A 24 -17.61 -5.47 0.23
CA LEU A 24 -18.20 -5.28 1.56
C LEU A 24 -17.13 -4.92 2.61
N GLY A 25 -15.89 -5.39 2.39
CA GLY A 25 -14.75 -5.11 3.24
C GLY A 25 -14.14 -3.71 3.09
N GLU A 26 -14.57 -2.86 2.15
CA GLU A 26 -13.96 -1.52 1.96
C GLU A 26 -13.97 -0.67 3.23
N GLY A 27 -15.06 -0.75 4.01
CA GLY A 27 -15.19 -0.02 5.27
C GLY A 27 -14.24 -0.49 6.38
N VAL A 28 -13.73 -1.72 6.29
CA VAL A 28 -12.76 -2.30 7.24
C VAL A 28 -11.34 -2.14 6.71
N ALA A 29 -11.12 -2.49 5.43
CA ALA A 29 -9.81 -2.51 4.81
C ALA A 29 -9.15 -1.12 4.78
N LYS A 30 -9.90 -0.05 4.52
CA LYS A 30 -9.32 1.31 4.50
C LYS A 30 -8.74 1.76 5.85
N PRO A 31 -9.50 1.77 6.97
CA PRO A 31 -8.95 2.16 8.25
C PRO A 31 -7.87 1.19 8.74
N GLU A 32 -8.03 -0.11 8.49
CA GLU A 32 -7.01 -1.10 8.83
C GLU A 32 -5.68 -0.83 8.11
N LEU A 33 -5.72 -0.61 6.79
CA LEU A 33 -4.54 -0.29 5.98
C LEU A 33 -3.86 0.99 6.47
N PHE A 34 -4.66 2.02 6.81
CA PHE A 34 -4.14 3.26 7.37
C PHE A 34 -3.42 3.02 8.69
N LEU A 35 -4.06 2.35 9.65
CA LEU A 35 -3.50 2.14 10.99
C LEU A 35 -2.26 1.23 10.97
N VAL A 36 -2.28 0.16 10.17
CA VAL A 36 -1.13 -0.74 10.02
C VAL A 36 0.05 0.02 9.44
N PHE A 37 -0.10 0.71 8.30
CA PHE A 37 1.02 1.43 7.71
C PHE A 37 1.49 2.61 8.55
N ALA A 38 0.58 3.38 9.13
CA ALA A 38 0.95 4.48 10.02
C ALA A 38 1.77 3.97 11.21
N THR A 39 1.33 2.88 11.85
CA THR A 39 2.05 2.29 12.99
C THR A 39 3.42 1.76 12.59
N LEU A 40 3.49 1.02 11.47
CA LEU A 40 4.75 0.48 10.97
C LEU A 40 5.76 1.59 10.66
N PHE A 41 5.34 2.65 9.96
CA PHE A 41 6.24 3.76 9.61
C PHE A 41 6.53 4.71 10.77
N GLN A 42 5.67 4.79 11.78
CA GLN A 42 5.97 5.52 13.02
C GLN A 42 7.07 4.83 13.82
N LYS A 43 7.04 3.48 13.91
CA LYS A 43 7.96 2.70 14.74
C LYS A 43 9.24 2.28 14.04
N PHE A 44 9.20 2.04 12.73
CA PHE A 44 10.31 1.44 12.00
C PHE A 44 10.73 2.25 10.77
N LYS A 45 12.00 2.07 10.39
CA LYS A 45 12.57 2.50 9.14
C LYS A 45 12.84 1.28 8.26
N PHE A 46 12.25 1.27 7.07
CA PHE A 46 12.40 0.22 6.08
C PHE A 46 13.51 0.59 5.09
N LYS A 47 14.44 -0.33 4.82
CA LYS A 47 15.53 -0.16 3.87
C LYS A 47 15.66 -1.39 2.98
N LEU A 48 16.07 -1.17 1.73
CA LEU A 48 16.52 -2.27 0.88
C LEU A 48 17.87 -2.80 1.38
N PRO A 49 18.11 -4.12 1.34
CA PRO A 49 19.43 -4.68 1.62
C PRO A 49 20.51 -4.06 0.72
N PRO A 50 21.77 -3.95 1.18
CA PRO A 50 22.85 -3.38 0.39
C PRO A 50 22.99 -4.06 -0.98
N GLY A 51 23.12 -3.27 -2.03
CA GLY A 51 23.27 -3.77 -3.41
C GLY A 51 21.99 -4.31 -4.06
N LYS A 52 20.82 -4.21 -3.40
CA LYS A 52 19.52 -4.53 -4.01
C LYS A 52 18.84 -3.27 -4.57
N VAL A 53 18.16 -3.43 -5.71
CA VAL A 53 17.29 -2.41 -6.31
C VAL A 53 15.85 -2.89 -6.18
N GLY A 54 14.92 -1.96 -5.89
CA GLY A 54 13.50 -2.30 -5.77
C GLY A 54 12.95 -2.83 -7.10
N ASN A 55 12.26 -3.96 -7.06
CA ASN A 55 11.52 -4.51 -8.20
C ASN A 55 10.02 -4.36 -7.94
N LEU A 56 9.30 -3.75 -8.88
CA LEU A 56 7.85 -3.55 -8.82
C LEU A 56 7.09 -4.51 -9.76
N GLU A 57 7.79 -5.42 -10.43
CA GLU A 57 7.18 -6.44 -11.26
C GLU A 57 6.38 -7.44 -10.43
N GLU A 58 5.24 -7.84 -10.98
CA GLU A 58 4.37 -8.84 -10.40
C GLU A 58 4.96 -10.24 -10.57
N ASP A 59 4.61 -11.13 -9.66
CA ASP A 59 4.90 -12.55 -9.75
C ASP A 59 3.90 -13.22 -10.72
N PRO A 60 4.37 -13.75 -11.87
CA PRO A 60 3.48 -14.35 -12.87
C PRO A 60 2.78 -15.62 -12.37
N ASP A 61 3.27 -16.25 -11.30
CA ASP A 61 2.73 -17.51 -10.78
C ASP A 61 1.55 -17.29 -9.81
N TYR A 62 1.24 -16.04 -9.44
CA TYR A 62 0.16 -15.71 -8.51
C TYR A 62 -1.08 -15.12 -9.21
N TYR A 63 -2.26 -15.54 -8.76
CA TYR A 63 -3.52 -14.89 -9.17
C TYR A 63 -3.66 -13.53 -8.49
N GLY A 64 -3.40 -12.45 -9.23
CA GLY A 64 -3.51 -11.05 -8.78
C GLY A 64 -2.18 -10.30 -8.83
N ALA A 65 -2.20 -9.00 -8.52
CA ALA A 65 -1.02 -8.14 -8.54
C ALA A 65 -0.15 -8.35 -7.28
N MET A 66 0.48 -9.51 -7.18
CA MET A 66 1.38 -9.86 -6.08
C MET A 66 2.82 -9.50 -6.44
N PRO A 67 3.59 -8.81 -5.58
CA PRO A 67 4.99 -8.54 -5.86
C PRO A 67 5.84 -9.82 -5.79
N LYS A 68 6.90 -9.90 -6.60
CA LYS A 68 7.94 -10.93 -6.46
C LYS A 68 8.56 -10.90 -5.07
N LYS A 69 8.96 -12.06 -4.54
CA LYS A 69 9.61 -12.18 -3.23
C LYS A 69 10.80 -11.22 -3.09
N TYR A 70 10.83 -10.49 -1.98
CA TYR A 70 11.87 -9.50 -1.69
C TYR A 70 12.21 -9.49 -0.20
N ASP A 71 13.46 -9.13 0.09
CA ASP A 71 13.95 -8.95 1.45
C ASP A 71 13.95 -7.45 1.81
N ILE A 72 13.59 -7.13 3.05
CA ILE A 72 13.62 -5.79 3.60
C ILE A 72 14.40 -5.81 4.91
N MET A 73 15.25 -4.80 5.13
CA MET A 73 15.84 -4.53 6.44
C MET A 73 14.93 -3.57 7.21
N ILE A 74 14.65 -3.92 8.47
CA ILE A 74 13.79 -3.15 9.36
C ILE A 74 14.65 -2.70 10.54
N GLU A 75 14.68 -1.39 10.79
CA GLU A 75 15.36 -0.78 11.92
C GLU A 75 14.32 -0.06 12.80
N GLU A 76 14.44 -0.17 14.13
CA GLU A 76 13.64 0.66 15.04
C GLU A 76 13.98 2.14 14.85
N ARG A 77 12.96 2.99 14.87
CA ARG A 77 13.11 4.44 14.68
C ARG A 77 13.52 5.16 15.96
N TYR A 78 13.20 4.58 17.11
CA TYR A 78 13.42 5.10 18.46
C TYR A 78 13.93 3.99 19.37
#